data_AF-A0A4Q3CIC2-F1
#
_entry.id   AF-A0A4Q3CIC2-F1
#
_cell.length_a   1.000
_cell.length_b   1.000
_cell.length_c   1.000
_cell.angle_alpha   90.00
_cell.angle_beta   90.00
_cell.angle_gamma   90.00
#
_symmetry.space_group_name_H-M   'P 1'
#
loop_
_entity.id
_entity.type
_entity.pdbx_description
1 polymer ?
#
loop_
_entity_poly.entity_id
_entity_poly.type
_entity_poly.pdbx_seq_one_letter_code
_entity_poly.pdbx_strand_id
1 'polypeptide(L)' 'MIQPLAYIHPQARIADNVVIEPFVTIHKDVEIGEGTWVGSNSVIMDGARIGKNCRIFPGAVVSAPPQDLKYKGEQSTVT' A
#
# COMPACT_ATOMS: atom_id res chain seq x y z
N MET A 1 -4.13 2.36 -13.70
CA MET A 1 -5.24 1.41 -13.95
C MET A 1 -5.52 0.67 -12.65
N ILE A 2 -6.74 0.77 -12.14
CA ILE A 2 -7.15 0.11 -10.90
C ILE A 2 -8.13 -0.99 -11.26
N GLN A 3 -7.82 -2.23 -10.89
CA GLN A 3 -8.69 -3.36 -11.18
C GLN A 3 -9.96 -3.30 -10.29
N PRO A 4 -11.15 -3.65 -10.80
CA PRO A 4 -12.41 -3.50 -10.08
C PRO A 4 -12.51 -4.27 -8.75
N LEU A 5 -11.71 -5.34 -8.60
CA LEU A 5 -11.68 -6.19 -7.41
C LEU A 5 -10.61 -5.76 -6.39
N ALA A 6 -9.92 -4.65 -6.61
CA ALA A 6 -9.05 -4.06 -5.60
C ALA A 6 -9.90 -3.28 -4.57
N TYR A 7 -9.55 -3.42 -3.29
CA TYR A 7 -10.08 -2.55 -2.24
C TYR A 7 -9.11 -1.41 -1.99
N ILE A 8 -9.59 -0.17 -2.07
CA ILE A 8 -8.81 1.02 -1.81
C ILE A 8 -9.59 1.90 -0.85
N HIS A 9 -9.00 2.22 0.30
CA HIS A 9 -9.59 3.16 1.22
C HIS A 9 -9.71 4.56 0.58
N PRO A 10 -10.84 5.28 0.70
CA PRO A 10 -11.06 6.57 0.02
C PRO A 10 -10.06 7.69 0.38
N GLN A 11 -9.36 7.55 1.51
CA GLN A 11 -8.34 8.51 1.98
C GLN A 11 -6.91 8.16 1.53
N ALA A 12 -6.70 7.04 0.83
CA ALA A 12 -5.40 6.73 0.23
C ALA A 12 -5.10 7.71 -0.91
N ARG A 13 -3.84 8.15 -1.03
CA ARG A 13 -3.39 9.06 -2.08
C ARG A 13 -2.59 8.28 -3.10
N ILE A 14 -3.16 8.10 -4.28
CA ILE A 14 -2.61 7.25 -5.33
C ILE A 14 -2.48 8.10 -6.59
N ALA A 15 -1.29 8.14 -7.19
CA ALA A 15 -1.09 8.86 -8.44
C ALA A 15 -1.85 8.21 -9.61
N ASP A 16 -2.25 9.02 -10.61
CA ASP A 16 -3.15 8.61 -11.71
C ASP A 16 -2.67 7.41 -12.53
N ASN A 17 -1.34 7.26 -12.70
CA ASN A 17 -0.74 6.22 -13.53
C ASN A 17 -0.30 4.97 -12.75
N VAL A 18 -0.64 4.85 -11.47
CA VAL A 18 -0.38 3.64 -10.68
C VAL A 18 -1.21 2.47 -11.23
N VAL A 19 -0.60 1.29 -11.28
CA VAL A 19 -1.30 0.04 -11.62
C VAL A 19 -1.55 -0.77 -10.36
N ILE A 20 -2.81 -1.11 -10.12
CA ILE A 20 -3.25 -1.88 -8.96
C ILE A 20 -3.99 -3.11 -9.48
N GLU A 21 -3.38 -4.27 -9.28
CA GLU A 21 -3.91 -5.56 -9.70
C GLU A 21 -5.10 -6.02 -8.82
N PRO A 22 -5.84 -7.08 -9.21
CA PRO A 22 -7.00 -7.55 -8.46
C PRO A 22 -6.64 -8.00 -7.05
N PHE A 23 -7.58 -7.87 -6.13
CA PHE A 23 -7.46 -8.32 -4.73
C PHE A 23 -6.36 -7.64 -3.92
N VAL A 24 -5.78 -6.54 -4.43
CA VAL A 24 -4.95 -5.66 -3.62
C VAL A 24 -5.84 -4.98 -2.57
N THR A 25 -5.35 -4.91 -1.35
CA THR A 25 -5.97 -4.16 -0.25
C THR A 25 -5.09 -2.98 0.11
N ILE A 26 -5.59 -1.75 -0.05
CA ILE A 26 -4.92 -0.52 0.35
C ILE A 26 -5.69 0.14 1.47
N HIS A 27 -5.04 0.30 2.63
CA HIS A 27 -5.62 0.88 3.82
C HIS A 27 -5.58 2.43 3.81
N LYS A 28 -6.00 3.05 4.92
CA LYS A 28 -5.99 4.51 5.08
C LYS A 28 -4.54 5.01 5.25
N ASP A 29 -4.31 6.30 5.10
CA ASP A 29 -2.98 6.90 5.27
C ASP A 29 -1.86 6.19 4.47
N VAL A 30 -2.18 5.84 3.22
CA VAL A 30 -1.22 5.31 2.25
C VAL A 30 -0.97 6.35 1.17
N GLU A 31 0.29 6.50 0.76
CA GLU A 31 0.69 7.31 -0.39
C GLU A 31 1.44 6.41 -1.40
N ILE A 32 1.07 6.48 -2.68
CA ILE A 32 1.71 5.73 -3.76
C ILE A 32 2.06 6.66 -4.91
N GLY A 33 3.36 6.74 -5.21
CA GLY A 33 3.92 7.57 -6.28
C GLY A 33 3.69 7.03 -7.69
N GLU A 34 3.83 7.93 -8.66
CA GLU A 34 3.64 7.69 -10.09
C GLU A 34 4.45 6.49 -10.62
N GLY A 35 3.87 5.77 -11.58
CA GLY A 35 4.52 4.67 -12.28
C GLY A 35 4.73 3.41 -11.44
N THR A 36 4.24 3.40 -10.20
CA THR A 36 4.30 2.22 -9.34
C THR A 36 3.29 1.16 -9.79
N TRP A 37 3.70 -0.10 -9.69
CA TRP A 37 2.86 -1.28 -9.93
C TRP A 37 2.72 -2.10 -8.64
N VAL A 38 1.49 -2.45 -8.30
CA VAL A 38 1.13 -3.25 -7.13
C VAL A 38 0.47 -4.55 -7.57
N GLY A 39 1.17 -5.66 -7.38
CA GLY A 39 0.77 -7.01 -7.77
C GLY A 39 -0.39 -7.58 -6.94
N SER A 40 -1.09 -8.56 -7.50
CA SER A 40 -2.32 -9.12 -6.92
C SER A 40 -2.14 -9.64 -5.50
N ASN A 41 -3.21 -9.57 -4.69
CA ASN A 41 -3.22 -10.03 -3.29
C ASN A 41 -2.19 -9.34 -2.38
N SER A 42 -1.62 -8.21 -2.78
CA SER A 42 -0.76 -7.41 -1.90
C SER A 42 -1.61 -6.65 -0.89
N VAL A 43 -1.08 -6.44 0.32
CA VAL A 43 -1.72 -5.67 1.39
C VAL A 43 -0.82 -4.49 1.74
N ILE A 44 -1.30 -3.28 1.50
CA ILE A 44 -0.60 -2.03 1.80
C ILE A 44 -1.30 -1.40 3.01
N MET A 45 -0.66 -1.48 4.17
CA MET A 45 -1.23 -1.08 5.45
C MET A 45 -0.96 0.40 5.75
N ASP A 46 -1.62 0.91 6.80
CA ASP A 46 -1.50 2.30 7.26
C ASP A 46 -0.04 2.76 7.39
N GLY A 47 0.25 4.00 7.01
CA GLY A 47 1.58 4.60 7.15
C GLY A 47 2.56 4.30 6.00
N ALA A 48 2.17 3.55 4.98
CA ALA A 48 3.02 3.29 3.81
C ALA A 48 3.22 4.56 2.95
N ARG A 49 4.47 4.83 2.55
CA ARG A 49 4.89 5.93 1.66
C ARG A 49 5.67 5.36 0.48
N ILE A 50 4.98 4.77 -0.49
CA ILE A 50 5.61 4.11 -1.63
C ILE A 50 6.00 5.16 -2.67
N GLY A 51 7.29 5.18 -3.03
CA GLY A 51 7.85 6.10 -4.02
C GLY A 51 7.35 5.88 -5.47
N LYS A 52 8.04 6.52 -6.41
CA LYS A 52 7.75 6.39 -7.84
C LYS A 52 8.44 5.17 -8.43
N ASN A 53 7.84 4.57 -9.46
CA ASN A 53 8.40 3.45 -10.23
C ASN A 53 8.75 2.21 -9.40
N CYS A 54 8.06 1.98 -8.28
CA CYS A 54 8.23 0.79 -7.48
C CYS A 54 7.49 -0.40 -8.10
N ARG A 55 7.94 -1.61 -7.77
CA ARG A 55 7.25 -2.87 -8.10
C ARG A 55 7.02 -3.65 -6.82
N ILE A 56 5.77 -3.72 -6.38
CA ILE A 56 5.35 -4.53 -5.23
C ILE A 56 4.80 -5.83 -5.78
N PHE A 57 5.47 -6.95 -5.50
CA PHE A 57 5.12 -8.24 -6.08
C PHE A 57 3.94 -8.90 -5.34
N PRO A 58 3.21 -9.82 -6.00
CA PRO A 58 2.02 -10.44 -5.44
C PRO A 58 2.24 -11.06 -4.06
N GLY A 59 1.27 -10.87 -3.17
CA GLY A 59 1.30 -11.39 -1.79
C GLY A 59 2.20 -10.62 -0.82
N ALA A 60 2.79 -9.50 -1.23
CA ALA A 60 3.57 -8.65 -0.33
C ALA A 60 2.66 -7.96 0.70
N VAL A 61 3.16 -7.86 1.94
CA VAL A 61 2.55 -7.07 3.01
C VAL A 61 3.49 -5.91 3.35
N VAL A 62 3.02 -4.68 3.19
CA VAL A 62 3.82 -3.45 3.37
C VAL A 62 3.24 -2.64 4.52
N SER A 63 4.12 -2.11 5.38
CA SER A 63 3.76 -1.28 6.55
C SER A 63 2.93 -2.00 7.63
N ALA A 64 3.08 -3.32 7.75
CA ALA A 64 2.50 -4.05 8.87
C ALA A 64 3.06 -3.56 10.21
N PRO A 65 2.27 -3.62 11.30
CA PRO A 65 2.77 -3.30 12.64
C PRO A 65 4.09 -4.03 12.93
N PRO A 66 5.08 -3.34 13.53
CA PRO A 66 6.36 -3.95 13.84
C PRO A 66 6.16 -5.08 14.86
N GLN A 67 7.03 -6.08 14.81
CA GLN A 67 7.01 -7.22 15.74
C GLN A 67 7.66 -6.89 17.10
N ASP A 68 8.07 -5.64 17.33
CA ASP A 68 8.63 -5.20 18.60
C ASP A 68 7.54 -5.24 19.68
N LEU A 69 7.77 -6.00 20.74
CA LEU A 69 6.86 -6.13 21.89
C LEU A 69 6.62 -4.81 22.63
N LYS A 70 7.48 -3.81 22.44
CA LYS A 70 7.33 -2.48 23.04
C LYS A 70 6.39 -1.59 22.24
N TYR A 71 6.04 -1.95 21.01
CA TYR A 71 5.12 -1.20 20.18
C TYR A 71 3.71 -1.24 20.79
N LYS A 72 3.12 -0.06 20.98
CA LYS A 72 1.79 0.13 21.60
C LYS A 72 0.78 0.74 20.63
N GLY A 73 1.05 0.67 19.32
CA GLY A 73 0.20 1.29 18.30
C GLY A 73 0.53 2.76 18.06
N GLU A 74 1.78 3.17 18.30
CA GLU A 74 2.25 4.50 17.98
C GLU A 74 2.11 4.77 16.47
N GLN A 75 1.75 6.01 16.12
CA GLN A 75 1.76 6.43 14.72
C GLN A 75 3.18 6.33 14.15
N SER A 76 3.33 5.53 13.09
CA SER A 76 4.61 5.26 12.44
C SER A 76 4.41 5.14 10.93
N THR A 77 5.49 5.32 10.17
CA THR A 77 5.47 5.26 8.70
C THR A 77 6.62 4.41 8.18
N VAL A 78 6.44 3.84 6.99
CA VAL A 78 7.47 3.12 6.22
C VAL A 78 7.57 3.76 4.84
N THR A 79 8.78 4.08 4.39
CA THR A 79 9.08 4.73 3.10
C THR A 79 9.85 3.78 2.19
#